data_AF-A0A7X5QU19-F1
#
_entry.id   AF-A0A7X5QU19-F1
#
_cell.length_a   1.000
_cell.length_b   1.000
_cell.length_c   1.000
_cell.angle_alpha   90.00
_cell.angle_beta   90.00
_cell.angle_gamma   90.00
#
_symmetry.space_group_name_H-M   'P 1'
#
loop_
_entity.id
_entity.type
_entity.pdbx_description
1 polymer ?
#
loop_
_entity_poly.entity_id
_entity_poly.type
_entity_poly.pdbx_seq_one_letter_code
_entity_poly.pdbx_strand_id
1 'polypeptide(L)'
;MSATFFHRIGEAVEAACRDLPDGYIIELALERGAAVPTLYDPDGEQISPEVGNGLELPDEIADFVVLANAHAAGEKAKAVQS
;
A
#
# COMPACT_ATOMS: atom_id res chain seq x y z
N MET A 1 -21.21 2.55 -10.02
CA MET A 1 -19.79 2.22 -10.22
C MET A 1 -19.66 1.48 -11.54
N SER A 2 -18.66 1.80 -12.38
CA SER A 2 -18.48 1.15 -13.68
C SER A 2 -17.63 -0.13 -13.55
N ALA A 3 -17.71 -1.04 -14.52
CA ALA A 3 -16.86 -2.25 -14.57
C ALA A 3 -15.36 -1.93 -14.56
N THR A 4 -14.96 -0.77 -15.08
CA THR A 4 -13.58 -0.28 -15.08
C THR A 4 -13.03 -0.05 -13.68
N PHE A 5 -13.88 0.38 -12.73
CA PHE A 5 -13.47 0.60 -11.34
C PHE A 5 -13.09 -0.72 -10.65
N PHE A 6 -13.90 -1.76 -10.82
CA PHE A 6 -13.62 -3.08 -10.24
C PHE A 6 -12.39 -3.76 -10.87
N HIS A 7 -12.14 -3.52 -12.16
CA HIS A 7 -10.94 -4.03 -12.83
C HIS A 7 -9.66 -3.46 -12.19
N ARG A 8 -9.63 -2.15 -11.90
CA ARG A 8 -8.47 -1.48 -11.28
C ARG A 8 -8.20 -1.91 -9.84
N ILE A 9 -9.25 -2.26 -9.08
CA ILE A 9 -9.06 -2.87 -7.75
C ILE A 9 -8.38 -4.23 -7.88
N GLY A 10 -8.74 -5.03 -8.89
CA GLY A 10 -8.10 -6.33 -9.13
C GLY A 10 -6.60 -6.19 -9.38
N GLU A 11 -6.21 -5.29 -10.29
CA GLU A 11 -4.80 -5.04 -10.62
C GLU A 11 -4.00 -4.54 -9.39
N ALA A 12 -4.59 -3.63 -8.61
CA ALA A 12 -4.03 -3.15 -7.35
C ALA A 12 -3.81 -4.29 -6.33
N VAL A 13 -4.81 -5.16 -6.14
CA VAL A 13 -4.71 -6.30 -5.21
C VAL A 13 -3.64 -7.29 -5.68
N GLU A 14 -3.56 -7.58 -6.99
CA GLU A 14 -2.53 -8.46 -7.52
C GLU A 14 -1.11 -7.93 -7.30
N ALA A 15 -0.89 -6.61 -7.44
CA ALA A 15 0.39 -5.98 -7.16
C ALA A 15 0.75 -6.09 -5.67
N ALA A 16 -0.20 -5.76 -4.78
CA ALA A 16 0.01 -5.87 -3.34
C ALA A 16 0.29 -7.31 -2.90
N CYS A 17 -0.48 -8.30 -3.36
CA CYS A 17 -0.28 -9.70 -2.96
C CYS A 17 1.06 -10.29 -3.41
N ARG A 18 1.69 -9.72 -4.44
CA ARG A 18 2.95 -10.23 -4.99
C ARG A 18 4.16 -9.72 -4.23
N ASP A 19 4.15 -8.43 -3.91
CA ASP A 19 5.36 -7.68 -3.57
C ASP A 19 5.31 -7.01 -2.19
N LEU A 20 4.16 -7.05 -1.49
CA LEU A 20 4.04 -6.50 -0.14
C LEU A 20 4.77 -7.40 0.87
N PRO A 21 5.67 -6.84 1.72
CA PRO A 21 6.39 -7.60 2.72
C PRO A 21 5.49 -8.11 3.84
N ASP A 22 5.89 -9.22 4.48
CA ASP A 22 5.14 -9.86 5.56
C ASP A 22 4.80 -8.89 6.70
N GLY A 23 3.54 -8.94 7.14
CA GLY A 23 3.02 -8.13 8.24
C GLY A 23 2.55 -6.73 7.85
N TYR A 24 2.90 -6.24 6.65
CA TYR A 24 2.40 -4.95 6.17
C TYR A 24 0.97 -5.09 5.64
N ILE A 25 0.19 -4.03 5.80
CA ILE A 25 -1.21 -3.99 5.39
C ILE A 25 -1.43 -2.75 4.55
N ILE A 26 -2.01 -2.93 3.36
CA ILE A 26 -2.61 -1.81 2.61
C ILE A 26 -4.12 -1.88 2.82
N GLU A 27 -4.66 -0.90 3.55
CA GLU A 27 -6.09 -0.67 3.68
C GLU A 27 -6.61 0.09 2.45
N LEU A 28 -7.80 -0.27 1.98
CA LEU A 28 -8.50 0.42 0.90
C LEU A 28 -9.83 0.95 1.41
N ALA A 29 -9.92 2.24 1.71
CA ALA A 29 -11.15 2.90 2.10
C ALA A 29 -11.91 3.41 0.86
N LEU A 30 -13.20 3.08 0.74
CA LEU A 30 -14.04 3.57 -0.35
C LEU A 30 -14.96 4.69 0.16
N GLU A 31 -14.75 5.91 -0.32
CA GLU A 31 -15.62 7.05 0.00
C GLU A 31 -16.10 7.74 -1.28
N ARG A 32 -17.42 7.89 -1.43
CA ARG A 32 -18.07 8.66 -2.54
C ARG A 32 -17.59 8.30 -3.95
N GLY A 33 -17.15 7.07 -4.17
CA GLY A 33 -16.67 6.58 -5.48
C GLY A 33 -15.17 6.79 -5.73
N ALA A 34 -14.43 7.27 -4.73
CA ALA A 34 -12.98 7.21 -4.69
C ALA A 34 -12.52 6.02 -3.83
N ALA A 35 -11.35 5.48 -4.13
CA ALA A 35 -10.62 4.55 -3.28
C ALA A 35 -9.41 5.31 -2.72
N VAL A 36 -9.23 5.26 -1.40
CA VAL A 36 -8.13 5.90 -0.69
C VAL A 36 -7.31 4.80 -0.03
N PRO A 37 -6.10 4.51 -0.52
CA PRO A 37 -5.23 3.51 0.09
C PRO A 37 -4.53 4.09 1.32
N THR A 38 -4.26 3.27 2.33
CA THR A 38 -3.39 3.60 3.47
C THR A 38 -2.47 2.43 3.81
N LEU A 39 -1.18 2.70 4.02
CA LEU A 39 -0.17 1.68 4.34
C LEU A 39 0.15 1.68 5.83
N TYR A 40 0.04 0.50 6.44
CA TYR A 40 0.41 0.20 7.81
C TYR A 40 1.58 -0.78 7.86
N ASP A 41 2.47 -0.59 8.82
CA ASP A 41 3.56 -1.51 9.13
C ASP A 41 3.07 -2.69 10.01
N PRO A 42 3.94 -3.67 10.33
CA PRO A 42 3.58 -4.83 11.15
C PRO A 42 3.18 -4.51 12.59
N ASP A 43 3.56 -3.34 13.10
CA ASP A 43 3.18 -2.87 14.45
C ASP A 43 1.84 -2.12 14.43
N GLY A 44 1.27 -1.88 13.24
CA GLY A 44 0.02 -1.16 13.03
C GLY A 44 0.19 0.34 12.91
N GLU A 45 1.42 0.84 12.79
CA GLU A 45 1.70 2.25 12.59
C GLU A 45 1.51 2.63 11.13
N GLN A 46 0.84 3.76 10.88
CA GLN A 46 0.67 4.28 9.53
C GLN A 46 1.98 4.89 9.04
N ILE A 47 2.47 4.42 7.88
CA ILE A 47 3.73 4.88 7.30
C ILE A 47 3.56 5.62 5.96
N SER A 48 2.33 5.68 5.42
CA SER A 48 1.99 6.50 4.24
C SER A 48 1.37 7.84 4.62
N PRO A 49 1.51 8.90 3.80
CA PRO A 49 0.76 10.14 3.98
C PRO A 49 -0.77 9.90 3.94
N GLU A 50 -1.53 10.68 4.70
CA GLU A 50 -3.01 10.56 4.86
C GLU A 50 -3.81 10.79 3.57
N VAL A 51 -3.20 11.34 2.51
CA VAL A 51 -3.91 11.76 1.30
C VAL A 51 -3.20 11.19 0.09
N GLY A 52 -3.93 10.40 -0.71
CA GLY A 52 -3.46 9.87 -1.99
C GLY A 52 -2.92 10.98 -2.90
N ASN A 53 -1.89 10.64 -3.68
CA ASN A 53 -1.16 11.60 -4.51
C ASN A 53 -1.94 12.05 -5.77
N GLY A 54 -3.20 11.61 -5.91
CA GLY A 54 -4.03 11.89 -7.08
C GLY A 54 -3.65 11.03 -8.29
N LEU A 55 -2.94 9.93 -8.04
CA LEU A 55 -2.59 8.94 -9.07
C LEU A 55 -3.75 7.96 -9.24
N GLU A 56 -3.68 7.14 -10.29
CA GLU A 56 -4.62 6.03 -10.41
C GLU A 56 -4.30 4.98 -9.34
N LEU A 57 -5.34 4.32 -8.81
CA LEU A 57 -5.19 3.36 -7.71
C LEU A 57 -4.06 2.32 -7.91
N PRO A 58 -3.87 1.70 -9.09
CA PRO A 58 -2.78 0.74 -9.28
C PRO A 58 -1.39 1.37 -9.07
N ASP A 59 -1.19 2.61 -9.50
CA ASP A 59 0.07 3.33 -9.35
C ASP A 59 0.32 3.69 -7.87
N GLU A 60 -0.72 4.15 -7.16
CA GLU A 60 -0.61 4.44 -5.71
C GLU A 60 -0.23 3.18 -4.91
N ILE A 61 -0.77 2.02 -5.30
CA ILE A 61 -0.48 0.76 -4.64
C ILE A 61 0.95 0.29 -4.94
N ALA A 62 1.42 0.48 -6.17
CA ALA A 62 2.81 0.20 -6.52
C ALA A 62 3.79 1.07 -5.70
N ASP A 63 3.49 2.35 -5.52
CA ASP A 63 4.28 3.26 -4.67
C ASP A 63 4.29 2.79 -3.20
N PHE A 64 3.15 2.31 -2.68
CA PHE A 64 3.06 1.80 -1.32
C PHE A 64 3.88 0.52 -1.13
N VAL A 65 3.89 -0.37 -2.12
CA VAL A 65 4.76 -1.55 -2.12
C VAL A 65 6.23 -1.15 -2.07
N VAL A 66 6.65 -0.15 -2.84
CA VAL A 66 8.03 0.38 -2.81
C VAL A 66 8.37 0.93 -1.43
N LEU A 67 7.46 1.72 -0.85
CA LEU A 67 7.62 2.29 0.48
C LEU A 67 7.74 1.21 1.56
N ALA A 68 6.85 0.20 1.54
CA ALA A 68 6.88 -0.92 2.47
C ALA A 68 8.20 -1.69 2.40
N ASN A 69 8.71 -1.95 1.19
CA ASN A 69 9.99 -2.62 1.00
C ASN A 69 11.18 -1.80 1.51
N ALA A 70 11.19 -0.48 1.28
CA ALA A 70 12.21 0.42 1.82
C ALA A 70 12.18 0.46 3.36
N HIS A 71 10.99 0.53 3.96
CA HIS A 71 10.80 0.50 5.41
C HIS A 71 11.30 -0.81 6.01
N ALA A 72 10.88 -1.95 5.46
CA ALA A 72 11.31 -3.27 5.91
C ALA A 72 12.83 -3.48 5.81
N ALA A 73 13.47 -2.93 4.78
CA ALA A 73 14.93 -2.98 4.65
C ALA A 73 15.63 -2.15 5.74
N GLY A 74 15.10 -0.97 6.06
CA GLY A 74 15.59 -0.12 7.14
C GLY A 74 15.49 -0.78 8.52
N GLU A 75 14.36 -1.39 8.83
CA GLU A 75 14.14 -2.10 10.10
C GLU A 75 15.07 -3.31 10.25
N LYS A 76 15.26 -4.10 9.17
CA LYS A 76 16.23 -5.21 9.16
C LYS A 76 17.66 -4.74 9.42
N ALA A 77 18.06 -3.59 8.86
CA ALA A 77 19.39 -3.04 9.07
C ALA A 77 19.64 -2.64 10.54
N LYS A 78 18.63 -2.06 11.21
CA LYS A 78 18.72 -1.72 12.64
C LYS A 78 18.84 -2.97 13.51
N ALA A 79 18.09 -4.02 13.19
CA ALA A 79 18.11 -5.28 13.94
C ALA A 79 19.46 -6.01 13.86
N VAL A 80 20.20 -5.91 12.75
CA VAL A 80 21.53 -6.54 12.59
C VAL A 80 22.65 -5.79 13.33
N GLN A 81 22.45 -4.52 13.64
CA GLN A 81 23.43 -3.68 14.36
C GLN A 81 23.23 -3.66 15.88
N SER A 82 22.17 -4.28 16.39
CA SER A 82 21.84 -4.39 17.82
C SER A 82 22.32 -5.72 18.40
#